data_AF-A0A536ZVI8-F1
#
_entry.id   AF-A0A536ZVI8-F1
#
_cell.length_a   1.000
_cell.length_b   1.000
_cell.length_c   1.000
_cell.angle_alpha   90.00
_cell.angle_beta   90.00
_cell.angle_gamma   90.00
#
_symmetry.space_group_name_H-M   'P 1'
#
loop_
_entity.id
_entity.type
_entity.pdbx_description
1 polymer ?
#
loop_
_entity_poly.entity_id
_entity_poly.type
_entity_poly.pdbx_seq_one_letter_code
_entity_poly.pdbx_strand_id
1 'polypeptide(L)'
;AGFAGALFAHYLRVAGPSSLEVALSFQVVIWGVFGGLATIYGPVAAVFLLYPLTEWLGSFRSFGELRLLIFALIVLLVLLFMPRGLAPWLRDKIEVQCPRCKQRNGAWKSVCRLCTAPLQSKVTRAERLVGHQ
;
A
#
# COMPACT_ATOMS: atom_id res chain seq x y z
N ALA A 1 -1.74 -19.40 4.83
CA ALA A 1 -1.32 -19.28 3.42
C ALA A 1 -1.68 -20.52 2.59
N GLY A 2 -1.32 -21.74 3.01
CA GLY A 2 -1.58 -22.97 2.21
C GLY A 2 -3.06 -23.28 1.92
N PHE A 3 -3.95 -23.04 2.90
CA PHE A 3 -5.39 -23.32 2.72
C PHE A 3 -6.08 -22.46 1.66
N ALA A 4 -5.73 -21.17 1.57
CA ALA A 4 -6.29 -20.26 0.57
C ALA A 4 -5.87 -20.68 -0.85
N GLY A 5 -4.60 -21.12 -1.02
CA GLY A 5 -4.10 -21.63 -2.30
C GLY A 5 -4.77 -22.95 -2.72
N ALA A 6 -4.97 -23.87 -1.77
CA ALA A 6 -5.65 -25.13 -2.03
C ALA A 6 -7.14 -24.94 -2.42
N LEU A 7 -7.85 -24.03 -1.73
CA LEU A 7 -9.24 -23.71 -2.04
C LEU A 7 -9.39 -23.01 -3.40
N PHE A 8 -8.46 -22.10 -3.72
CA PHE A 8 -8.42 -21.40 -5.00
C PHE A 8 -8.15 -22.36 -6.17
N ALA A 9 -7.20 -23.29 -6.02
CA ALA A 9 -6.92 -24.33 -7.01
C ALA A 9 -8.14 -25.25 -7.22
N HIS A 10 -8.87 -25.57 -6.15
CA HIS A 10 -10.09 -26.37 -6.24
C HIS A 10 -11.25 -25.64 -6.93
N TYR A 11 -11.35 -24.31 -6.76
CA TYR A 11 -12.42 -23.49 -7.34
C TYR A 11 -12.32 -23.36 -8.86
N LEU A 12 -11.11 -23.31 -9.42
CA LEU A 12 -10.90 -23.01 -10.84
C LEU A 12 -11.26 -24.16 -11.79
N ARG A 13 -11.22 -25.42 -11.35
CA ARG A 13 -11.61 -26.69 -12.05
C ARG A 13 -11.05 -26.94 -13.47
N VAL A 14 -10.44 -25.97 -14.12
CA VAL A 14 -9.67 -26.01 -15.38
C VAL A 14 -8.61 -24.89 -15.27
N ALA A 15 -7.45 -25.21 -14.69
CA ALA A 15 -6.33 -24.30 -14.66
C ALA A 15 -5.44 -24.59 -15.87
N GLY A 16 -5.50 -23.75 -16.90
CA GLY A 16 -4.33 -23.62 -17.79
C GLY A 16 -3.22 -22.98 -16.95
N PRO A 17 -2.15 -23.70 -16.60
CA PRO A 17 -1.19 -23.23 -15.58
C PRO A 17 -0.46 -21.95 -16.00
N SER A 18 -0.35 -21.69 -17.30
CA SER A 18 0.44 -20.58 -17.86
C SER A 18 -0.19 -19.19 -17.70
N SER A 19 -1.51 -19.04 -17.84
CA SER A 19 -2.16 -17.72 -17.75
C SER A 19 -2.43 -17.29 -16.32
N LEU A 20 -2.65 -18.26 -15.42
CA LEU A 20 -2.95 -18.03 -14.01
C LEU A 20 -1.75 -17.54 -13.22
N GLU A 21 -0.57 -18.14 -13.42
CA GLU A 21 0.66 -17.68 -12.75
C GLU A 21 0.99 -16.24 -13.10
N VAL A 22 0.86 -15.89 -14.38
CA VAL A 22 1.16 -14.54 -14.88
C VAL A 22 0.14 -13.53 -14.36
N ALA A 23 -1.16 -13.82 -14.47
CA ALA A 23 -2.21 -12.92 -14.02
C ALA A 23 -2.17 -12.68 -12.50
N LEU A 24 -1.92 -13.73 -11.70
CA LEU A 24 -1.82 -13.62 -10.24
C LEU A 24 -0.59 -12.79 -9.85
N SER A 25 0.53 -12.99 -10.53
CA SER A 25 1.77 -12.21 -10.29
C SER A 25 1.54 -10.72 -10.54
N PHE A 26 0.90 -10.36 -11.65
CA PHE A 26 0.56 -8.96 -11.94
C PHE A 26 -0.41 -8.37 -10.91
N GLN A 27 -1.44 -9.11 -10.50
CA GLN A 27 -2.38 -8.63 -9.47
C GLN A 27 -1.68 -8.30 -8.15
N VAL A 28 -0.81 -9.19 -7.67
CA VAL A 28 -0.06 -8.96 -6.43
C VAL A 28 0.85 -7.73 -6.53
N VAL A 29 1.51 -7.54 -7.66
CA VAL A 29 2.34 -6.34 -7.92
C VAL A 29 1.48 -5.07 -7.93
N ILE A 30 0.33 -5.09 -8.61
CA ILE A 30 -0.58 -3.93 -8.69
C ILE A 30 -1.05 -3.52 -7.30
N TRP A 31 -1.51 -4.47 -6.48
CA TRP A 31 -1.93 -4.18 -5.10
C TRP A 31 -0.78 -3.64 -4.25
N GLY A 32 0.43 -4.18 -4.42
CA GLY A 32 1.64 -3.71 -3.74
C GLY A 32 2.04 -2.29 -4.13
N VAL A 33 1.97 -1.93 -5.42
CA VAL A 33 2.36 -0.61 -5.91
C VAL A 33 1.31 0.46 -5.56
N PHE A 34 0.01 0.15 -5.70
CA PHE A 34 -1.06 1.05 -5.29
C PHE A 34 -1.05 1.31 -3.78
N GLY A 35 -0.88 0.26 -2.99
CA GLY A 35 -0.96 0.31 -1.53
C GLY A 35 0.33 0.74 -0.83
N GLY A 36 1.47 0.58 -1.50
CA GLY A 36 2.80 0.79 -0.95
C GLY A 36 3.41 -0.49 -0.36
N LEU A 37 4.59 -0.87 -0.86
CA LEU A 37 5.34 -2.08 -0.48
C LEU A 37 5.86 -2.09 0.97
N ALA A 38 5.74 -0.97 1.70
CA ALA A 38 6.34 -0.79 3.03
C ALA A 38 5.44 -1.24 4.20
N THR A 39 4.14 -1.48 3.98
CA THR A 39 3.20 -1.87 5.04
C THR A 39 2.24 -2.95 4.56
N ILE A 40 1.92 -3.93 5.40
CA ILE A 40 0.95 -4.99 5.09
C ILE A 40 -0.46 -4.40 4.86
N TYR A 41 -0.79 -3.30 5.53
CA TYR A 41 -2.07 -2.61 5.41
C TYR A 41 -2.26 -1.89 4.08
N GLY A 42 -1.17 -1.49 3.41
CA GLY A 42 -1.20 -0.84 2.11
C GLY A 42 -1.88 -1.69 1.02
N PRO A 43 -1.36 -2.89 0.72
CA PRO A 43 -1.98 -3.82 -0.23
C PRO A 43 -3.43 -4.16 0.14
N VAL A 44 -3.74 -4.33 1.43
CA VAL A 44 -5.10 -4.62 1.89
C VAL A 44 -6.06 -3.47 1.57
N ALA A 45 -5.66 -2.22 1.82
CA ALA A 45 -6.44 -1.05 1.46
C ALA A 45 -6.59 -0.89 -0.07
N ALA A 46 -5.53 -1.21 -0.82
CA ALA A 46 -5.57 -1.20 -2.28
C ALA A 46 -6.57 -2.21 -2.84
N VAL A 47 -6.63 -3.44 -2.30
CA VAL A 47 -7.64 -4.43 -2.68
C VAL A 47 -9.04 -3.91 -2.36
N PHE A 48 -9.24 -3.35 -1.17
CA PHE A 48 -10.55 -2.81 -0.76
C PHE A 48 -11.05 -1.67 -1.66
N LEU A 49 -10.14 -0.93 -2.30
CA LEU A 49 -10.49 0.17 -3.21
C LEU A 49 -10.62 -0.29 -4.66
N LEU A 50 -9.64 -1.08 -5.13
CA LEU A 50 -9.58 -1.55 -6.51
C LEU A 50 -10.67 -2.59 -6.79
N TYR A 51 -10.91 -3.54 -5.88
CA TYR A 51 -11.89 -4.61 -6.09
C TYR A 51 -13.30 -4.08 -6.40
N PRO A 52 -13.92 -3.19 -5.59
CA PRO A 52 -15.23 -2.65 -5.93
C PRO A 52 -15.21 -1.76 -7.17
N LEU A 53 -14.14 -0.99 -7.40
CA LEU A 53 -13.98 -0.20 -8.63
C LEU A 53 -14.04 -1.11 -9.86
N THR A 54 -13.37 -2.25 -9.77
CA THR A 54 -13.25 -3.21 -10.87
C THR A 54 -14.52 -4.01 -11.11
N GLU A 55 -15.29 -4.28 -10.06
CA GLU A 55 -16.63 -4.87 -10.14
C GLU A 55 -17.63 -3.89 -10.76
N TRP A 56 -17.52 -2.60 -10.39
CA TRP A 56 -18.36 -1.54 -10.94
C TRP A 56 -18.11 -1.33 -12.44
N LEU A 57 -16.84 -1.35 -12.86
CA LEU A 57 -16.48 -1.35 -14.28
C LEU A 57 -16.92 -2.63 -15.00
N GLY A 58 -16.86 -3.78 -14.33
CA GLY A 58 -17.32 -5.06 -14.88
C GLY A 58 -18.83 -5.14 -15.08
N SER A 59 -19.60 -4.35 -14.33
CA SER A 59 -21.07 -4.28 -14.46
C SER A 59 -21.52 -3.64 -15.79
N PHE A 60 -20.67 -2.83 -16.43
CA PHE A 60 -20.87 -2.34 -17.81
C PHE A 60 -20.53 -3.45 -18.82
N ARG A 61 -21.44 -4.43 -18.90
CA ARG A 61 -21.28 -5.70 -19.63
C ARG A 61 -21.24 -5.57 -21.16
N SER A 62 -21.36 -4.37 -21.71
CA SER A 62 -21.39 -4.11 -23.16
C SER A 62 -20.02 -4.25 -23.85
N PHE A 63 -18.92 -4.41 -23.10
CA PHE A 63 -17.56 -4.39 -23.60
C PHE A 63 -16.76 -5.61 -23.12
N GLY A 64 -17.15 -6.81 -23.58
CA GLY A 64 -16.60 -8.09 -23.13
C GLY A 64 -15.08 -8.22 -23.27
N GLU A 65 -14.52 -7.94 -24.45
CA GLU A 65 -13.06 -8.00 -24.69
C GLU A 65 -12.34 -6.72 -24.26
N LEU A 66 -12.98 -5.57 -24.44
CA LEU A 66 -12.43 -4.26 -24.10
C LEU A 66 -12.24 -4.07 -22.58
N ARG A 67 -12.93 -4.85 -21.73
CA ARG A 67 -12.76 -4.83 -20.27
C ARG A 67 -11.30 -4.97 -19.84
N LEU A 68 -10.60 -5.98 -20.35
CA LEU A 68 -9.20 -6.24 -19.97
C LEU A 68 -8.29 -5.08 -20.38
N LEU A 69 -8.56 -4.50 -21.54
CA LEU A 69 -7.79 -3.38 -22.08
C LEU A 69 -8.04 -2.10 -21.27
N ILE A 70 -9.30 -1.80 -20.93
CA ILE A 70 -9.68 -0.67 -20.07
C ILE A 70 -9.04 -0.82 -18.68
N PHE A 71 -9.04 -2.03 -18.14
CA PHE A 71 -8.43 -2.31 -16.84
C PHE A 71 -6.92 -2.05 -16.84
N ALA A 72 -6.22 -2.59 -17.83
CA ALA A 72 -4.79 -2.37 -18.01
C ALA A 72 -4.49 -0.87 -18.17
N LEU A 73 -5.35 -0.14 -18.89
CA LEU A 73 -5.20 1.29 -19.12
C LEU A 73 -5.43 2.12 -17.85
N ILE A 74 -6.41 1.75 -17.01
CA ILE A 74 -6.63 2.39 -15.70
C ILE A 74 -5.46 2.15 -14.76
N VAL A 75 -5.00 0.90 -14.67
CA VAL A 75 -3.83 0.57 -13.86
C VAL A 75 -2.61 1.35 -14.35
N LEU A 76 -2.39 1.41 -15.67
CA LEU A 76 -1.30 2.17 -16.26
C LEU A 76 -1.42 3.67 -15.97
N LEU A 77 -2.61 4.25 -16.10
CA LEU A 77 -2.86 5.66 -15.76
C LEU A 77 -2.57 5.95 -14.30
N VAL A 78 -2.98 5.08 -13.37
CA VAL A 78 -2.69 5.30 -11.95
C VAL A 78 -1.21 5.13 -11.64
N LEU A 79 -0.53 4.17 -12.28
CA LEU A 79 0.93 4.06 -12.20
C LEU A 79 1.63 5.31 -12.76
N LEU A 80 1.08 5.94 -13.80
CA LEU A 80 1.64 7.15 -14.42
C LEU A 80 1.39 8.41 -13.58
N PHE A 81 0.17 8.56 -13.05
CA PHE A 81 -0.21 9.71 -12.22
C PHE A 81 0.34 9.61 -10.79
N MET A 82 0.58 8.39 -10.29
CA MET A 82 1.04 8.15 -8.92
C MET A 82 2.11 7.03 -8.86
N PRO A 83 3.26 7.19 -9.56
CA PRO A 83 4.29 6.14 -9.69
C PRO A 83 4.98 5.79 -8.37
N ARG A 84 4.90 6.69 -7.39
CA ARG A 84 5.43 6.45 -6.05
C ARG A 84 4.40 5.82 -5.09
N GLY A 85 3.14 5.67 -5.52
CA GLY A 85 2.03 5.16 -4.69
C GLY A 85 1.75 6.00 -3.44
N LEU A 86 0.95 5.46 -2.52
CA LEU A 86 0.71 6.05 -1.19
C LEU A 86 1.96 6.07 -0.29
N ALA A 87 3.04 5.40 -0.70
CA ALA A 87 4.23 5.14 0.12
C ALA A 87 5.03 6.38 0.56
N PRO A 88 5.23 7.46 -0.23
CA PRO A 88 5.96 8.65 0.20
C PRO A 88 5.13 9.48 1.17
N TRP A 89 3.84 9.65 0.87
CA TRP A 89 2.91 10.41 1.72
C TRP A 89 2.79 9.77 3.11
N LEU A 90 2.78 8.44 3.15
CA LEU A 90 2.76 7.69 4.40
C LEU A 90 4.13 7.69 5.10
N ARG A 91 5.24 7.58 4.37
CA ARG A 91 6.60 7.64 4.96
C ARG A 91 6.90 8.99 5.61
N ASP A 92 6.54 10.10 4.97
CA ASP A 92 6.75 11.44 5.55
C ASP A 92 5.92 11.67 6.83
N LYS A 93 4.79 10.96 6.98
CA LYS A 93 3.94 11.04 8.18
C LYS A 93 4.36 10.05 9.28
N ILE A 94 4.98 8.93 8.92
CA ILE A 94 5.30 7.82 9.83
C ILE A 94 6.77 7.81 10.26
N GLU A 95 7.69 8.41 9.51
CA GLU A 95 9.12 8.38 9.85
C GLU A 95 9.61 9.79 10.16
N VAL A 96 10.16 9.96 11.36
CA VAL A 96 10.90 11.17 11.73
C VAL A 96 12.38 10.81 11.79
N GLN A 97 13.19 11.58 11.07
CA GLN A 97 14.63 11.43 11.13
C GLN A 97 15.15 12.15 12.37
N CYS A 98 15.87 11.42 13.23
CA CYS A 98 16.46 12.06 14.39
C CYS A 98 17.64 12.95 13.97
N PRO A 99 17.72 14.22 14.45
CA PRO A 99 18.81 15.13 14.08
C PRO A 99 20.18 14.69 14.62
N ARG A 100 20.22 13.84 15.65
CA ARG A 100 21.45 13.42 16.34
C ARG A 100 22.01 12.10 15.81
N CYS A 101 21.17 11.07 15.73
CA CYS A 101 21.56 9.72 15.30
C CYS A 101 21.38 9.50 13.78
N LYS A 102 20.72 10.41 13.06
CA LYS A 102 20.29 10.32 11.64
C LYS A 102 19.51 9.06 11.26
N GLN A 103 19.21 8.20 12.24
CA GLN A 103 18.36 7.03 12.15
C GLN A 103 16.90 7.42 11.93
N ARG A 104 16.22 6.66 11.07
CA ARG A 104 14.78 6.76 10.85
C ARG A 104 14.08 6.06 12.00
N ASN A 105 13.29 6.81 12.74
CA ASN A 105 12.53 6.29 13.87
C ASN A 105 11.04 6.54 13.60
N GLY A 106 10.16 5.64 14.03
CA GLY A 106 8.72 5.85 13.88
C GLY A 106 8.28 7.14 14.58
N ALA A 107 7.44 7.94 13.92
CA ALA A 107 6.91 9.23 14.38
C ALA A 107 6.12 9.14 15.69
N TRP A 108 5.62 7.94 16.03
CA TRP A 108 4.95 7.68 17.30
C TRP A 108 5.92 7.53 18.50
N LYS A 109 7.23 7.35 18.27
CA LYS A 109 8.21 7.19 19.35
C LYS A 109 8.50 8.54 20.01
N SER A 110 8.62 8.57 21.34
CA SER A 110 9.07 9.75 22.10
C SER A 110 10.58 9.98 22.01
N VAL A 111 11.37 8.94 21.75
CA VAL A 111 12.83 8.94 21.84
C VAL A 111 13.48 8.12 20.71
N CYS A 112 14.63 8.57 20.19
CA CYS A 112 15.46 7.77 19.23
C CYS A 112 15.87 6.47 19.93
N ARG A 113 15.68 5.31 19.28
CA ARG A 113 16.06 3.99 19.83
C ARG A 113 17.57 3.87 20.07
N LEU A 114 18.38 4.59 19.30
CA LEU A 114 19.85 4.54 19.35
C LEU A 114 20.44 5.54 20.35
N CYS A 115 20.04 6.81 20.27
CA CYS A 115 20.65 7.88 21.06
C CYS A 115 19.77 8.43 22.18
N THR A 116 18.56 7.87 22.36
CA THR A 116 17.59 8.26 23.39
C THR A 116 17.25 9.76 23.38
N ALA A 117 17.55 10.46 22.28
CA ALA A 117 17.23 11.88 22.14
C ALA A 117 15.71 12.07 21.92
N PRO A 118 15.09 13.11 22.53
CA PRO A 118 13.68 13.40 22.32
C PRO A 118 13.43 13.82 20.87
N LEU A 119 12.39 13.27 20.25
CA LEU A 119 11.99 13.61 18.88
C LEU A 119 11.15 14.90 18.90
N GLN A 120 11.43 15.84 17.99
CA GLN A 120 10.97 17.24 18.05
C GLN A 120 9.45 17.44 18.16
N SER A 121 8.63 16.49 17.71
CA SER A 121 7.17 16.55 17.85
C SER A 121 6.69 16.54 19.32
N LYS A 122 7.51 16.04 20.25
CA LYS A 122 7.21 16.08 21.69
C LYS A 122 7.89 17.24 22.42
N VAL A 123 8.98 17.79 21.89
CA VAL A 123 9.71 18.94 22.48
C VAL A 123 8.80 20.17 22.52
N THR A 124 8.11 20.46 21.42
CA THR A 124 7.14 21.56 21.33
C THR A 124 5.92 21.42 22.24
N ARG A 125 5.59 20.22 22.71
CA ARG A 125 4.52 20.00 23.72
C ARG A 125 5.06 20.19 25.14
N ALA A 126 6.31 19.82 25.40
CA ALA A 126 6.94 20.01 26.71
C ALA A 126 7.24 21.48 27.00
N GLU A 127 7.76 22.24 26.03
CA GLU A 127 8.02 23.68 26.19
C GLU A 127 6.74 24.49 26.43
N ARG A 128 5.62 24.07 25.83
CA ARG A 128 4.32 24.73 25.99
C ARG A 128 3.71 24.55 27.39
N LEU A 129 4.13 23.53 28.13
CA LEU A 129 3.69 23.29 29.52
C LEU A 129 4.52 24.09 30.54
N VAL A 130 5.74 24.49 30.17
CA VAL A 130 6.64 25.25 31.05
C VAL A 130 6.45 26.76 30.89
N GLY A 131 6.06 27.25 29.71
CA GLY A 131 5.85 28.69 29.45
C GLY A 131 4.55 29.30 29.99
N HIS A 132 3.81 28.60 30.85
CA HIS A 132 2.55 29.08 31.45
C HIS A 132 2.60 29.17 32.99
N GLN A 133 3.77 28.98 33.59
CA GLN A 133 4.08 29.31 34.99
C GLN A 133 5.06 30.48 35.03
#